data_AF-A0A7S0BNQ6-F1
#
_entry.id   AF-A0A7S0BNQ6-F1
#
_cell.length_a   1.000
_cell.length_b   1.000
_cell.length_c   1.000
_cell.angle_alpha   90.00
_cell.angle_beta   90.00
_cell.angle_gamma   90.00
#
_symmetry.space_group_name_H-M   'P 1'
#
loop_
_entity.id
_entity.type
_entity.pdbx_description
1 polymer ?
#
loop_
_entity_poly.entity_id
_entity_poly.type
_entity_poly.pdbx_seq_one_letter_code
_entity_poly.pdbx_strand_id
1 'polypeptide(L)'
;VEPGVYRSNVPLAENFTFVRMLQLRSVLLLSPEIRTRVVSTFFEENKVMLRHLGLKSWRADVSWKPMSEEMVKEGLEFVLDVRNHPLMICDTTGIHLVGT
;
A
#
# COMPACT_ATOMS: atom_id res chain seq x y z
N VAL A 1 14.20 5.62 -0.48
CA VAL A 1 13.34 4.64 -1.17
C VAL A 1 14.19 4.01 -2.26
N GLU A 2 14.26 2.68 -2.30
CA GLU A 2 15.07 1.92 -3.27
C GLU A 2 14.45 2.00 -4.68
N PRO A 3 15.24 1.89 -5.77
CA PRO A 3 14.68 1.83 -7.12
C PRO A 3 13.59 0.75 -7.25
N GLY A 4 12.43 1.14 -7.80
CA GLY A 4 11.28 0.23 -7.94
C GLY A 4 10.43 0.07 -6.68
N VAL A 5 10.73 0.80 -5.60
CA VAL A 5 9.85 0.94 -4.42
C VAL A 5 9.35 2.37 -4.35
N TYR A 6 8.02 2.54 -4.36
CA TYR A 6 7.35 3.83 -4.27
C TYR A 6 6.59 3.94 -2.95
N ARG A 7 6.43 5.16 -2.44
CA ARG A 7 5.60 5.47 -1.27
C ARG A 7 4.60 6.56 -1.62
N SER A 8 3.35 6.40 -1.21
CA SER A 8 2.28 7.37 -1.51
C SER A 8 1.15 7.26 -0.50
N ASN A 9 0.24 8.22 -0.49
CA ASN A 9 -1.14 7.98 -0.05
C ASN A 9 -1.86 7.05 -1.05
N VAL A 10 -3.06 6.59 -0.70
CA VAL A 10 -3.92 5.88 -1.66
C VAL A 10 -4.20 6.83 -2.84
N PRO A 11 -3.94 6.43 -4.10
CA PRO A 11 -4.07 7.32 -5.23
C PRO A 11 -5.52 7.74 -5.46
N LEU A 12 -5.72 9.00 -5.82
CA LEU A 12 -6.99 9.53 -6.30
C LEU A 12 -7.05 9.42 -7.83
N ALA A 13 -8.25 9.58 -8.39
CA ALA A 13 -8.47 9.46 -9.83
C ALA A 13 -7.58 10.39 -10.66
N GLU A 14 -7.28 11.58 -10.13
CA GLU A 14 -6.36 12.55 -10.74
C GLU A 14 -4.92 12.04 -10.86
N ASN A 15 -4.51 11.09 -10.00
CA ASN A 15 -3.17 10.51 -10.01
C ASN A 15 -3.05 9.27 -10.92
N PHE A 16 -4.16 8.72 -11.44
CA PHE A 16 -4.15 7.43 -12.15
C PHE A 16 -3.26 7.44 -13.38
N THR A 17 -3.22 8.55 -14.12
CA THR A 17 -2.31 8.71 -15.26
C THR A 17 -0.86 8.51 -14.84
N PHE A 18 -0.45 9.12 -13.71
CA PHE A 18 0.89 8.97 -13.18
C PHE A 18 1.17 7.57 -12.64
N VAL A 19 0.26 7.02 -11.84
CA VAL A 19 0.41 5.67 -11.26
C VAL A 19 0.54 4.61 -12.36
N ARG A 20 -0.18 4.77 -13.47
CA ARG A 20 -0.06 3.89 -14.64
C ARG A 20 1.33 3.96 -15.28
N MET A 21 1.97 5.13 -15.32
CA MET A 21 3.33 5.28 -15.86
C MET A 21 4.38 4.56 -15.01
N LEU A 22 4.13 4.35 -13.72
CA LEU A 22 5.02 3.59 -12.85
C LEU A 22 5.03 2.08 -13.15
N GLN A 23 4.08 1.59 -13.95
CA GLN A 23 3.94 0.18 -14.33
C GLN A 23 4.03 -0.75 -13.11
N LEU A 24 3.30 -0.37 -12.05
CA LEU A 24 3.31 -1.11 -10.79
C LEU A 24 2.86 -2.54 -11.03
N ARG A 25 3.59 -3.47 -10.42
CA ARG A 25 3.18 -4.87 -10.32
C ARG A 25 2.34 -5.10 -9.09
N SER A 26 2.65 -4.40 -7.99
CA SER A 26 1.95 -4.60 -6.74
C SER A 26 1.79 -3.33 -5.90
N VAL A 27 0.81 -3.35 -5.01
CA VAL A 27 0.52 -2.29 -4.04
C VAL A 27 0.33 -2.92 -2.66
N LEU A 28 1.02 -2.37 -1.67
CA LEU A 28 0.92 -2.74 -0.27
C LEU A 28 0.15 -1.66 0.50
N LEU A 29 -1.03 -1.99 1.03
CA LEU A 29 -1.81 -1.10 1.89
C LEU A 29 -1.57 -1.43 3.36
N LEU A 30 -1.09 -0.43 4.09
CA LEU A 30 -0.78 -0.56 5.52
C LEU A 30 -1.93 -0.06 6.42
N SER A 31 -2.82 0.77 5.88
CA SER A 31 -3.90 1.40 6.64
C SER A 31 -5.23 0.65 6.50
N PRO A 32 -6.14 0.70 7.49
CA PRO A 32 -7.37 -0.09 7.51
C PRO A 32 -8.47 0.42 6.57
N GLU A 33 -8.29 1.56 5.91
CA GLU A 33 -9.32 2.19 5.09
C GLU A 33 -9.70 1.33 3.88
N ILE A 34 -11.01 1.28 3.62
CA ILE A 34 -11.58 0.62 2.46
C ILE A 34 -11.36 1.53 1.25
N ARG A 35 -10.74 0.98 0.20
CA ARG A 35 -10.59 1.68 -1.08
C ARG A 35 -11.95 1.99 -1.70
N THR A 36 -12.03 3.11 -2.40
CA THR A 36 -13.19 3.39 -3.25
C THR A 36 -13.24 2.40 -4.42
N ARG A 37 -14.44 2.16 -4.96
CA ARG A 37 -14.64 1.28 -6.13
C ARG A 37 -13.78 1.70 -7.32
N VAL A 38 -13.61 3.01 -7.52
CA VAL A 38 -12.81 3.61 -8.59
C VAL A 38 -11.35 3.17 -8.50
N VAL A 39 -10.76 3.20 -7.29
CA VAL A 39 -9.37 2.77 -7.07
C VAL A 39 -9.23 1.26 -7.23
N SER A 40 -10.21 0.48 -6.78
CA SER A 40 -10.19 -0.98 -6.96
C SER A 40 -10.22 -1.38 -8.44
N THR A 41 -11.13 -0.79 -9.22
CA THR A 41 -11.22 -1.04 -10.67
C THR A 41 -9.94 -0.63 -11.39
N PHE A 42 -9.35 0.52 -11.05
CA PHE A 42 -8.08 0.93 -11.64
C PHE A 42 -6.97 -0.11 -11.42
N PHE A 43 -6.81 -0.64 -10.20
CA PHE A 43 -5.80 -1.65 -9.94
C PHE A 43 -6.08 -2.98 -10.66
N GLU A 44 -7.34 -3.39 -10.75
CA GLU A 44 -7.75 -4.60 -11.48
C GLU A 44 -7.46 -4.48 -12.99
N GLU A 45 -7.81 -3.35 -13.61
CA GLU A 45 -7.57 -3.08 -15.03
C GLU A 45 -6.07 -3.06 -15.37
N ASN A 46 -5.25 -2.54 -14.46
CA ASN A 46 -3.80 -2.49 -14.61
C ASN A 46 -3.10 -3.77 -14.11
N LYS A 47 -3.86 -4.82 -13.72
CA LYS A 47 -3.34 -6.10 -13.23
C LYS A 47 -2.36 -5.96 -12.05
N VAL A 48 -2.64 -4.99 -11.18
CA VAL A 48 -1.84 -4.70 -9.99
C VAL A 48 -2.26 -5.63 -8.87
N MET A 49 -1.30 -6.38 -8.33
CA MET A 49 -1.54 -7.25 -7.17
C MET A 49 -1.64 -6.40 -5.89
N LEU A 50 -2.78 -6.48 -5.21
CA LEU A 50 -2.97 -5.76 -3.95
C LEU A 50 -2.74 -6.67 -2.73
N ARG A 51 -1.91 -6.21 -1.80
CA ARG A 51 -1.78 -6.79 -0.46
C ARG A 51 -2.30 -5.78 0.57
N HIS A 52 -3.32 -6.15 1.34
CA HIS A 52 -3.90 -5.28 2.37
C HIS A 52 -3.62 -5.80 3.77
N LEU A 53 -2.68 -5.18 4.47
CA LEU A 53 -2.30 -5.56 5.84
C LEU A 53 -3.10 -4.80 6.90
N GLY A 54 -3.51 -3.56 6.62
CA GLY A 54 -4.26 -2.73 7.57
C GLY A 54 -5.54 -3.36 8.11
N LEU A 55 -6.27 -4.14 7.29
CA LEU A 55 -7.48 -4.85 7.72
C LEU A 55 -7.24 -5.94 8.77
N LYS A 56 -6.05 -6.54 8.80
CA LYS A 56 -5.73 -7.62 9.76
C LYS A 56 -5.53 -7.12 11.20
N SER A 57 -5.19 -5.83 11.36
CA SER A 57 -4.90 -5.23 12.67
C SER A 57 -6.02 -4.30 13.16
N TRP A 58 -7.06 -4.10 12.36
CA TRP A 58 -8.17 -3.23 12.73
C TRP A 58 -9.06 -3.87 13.80
N ARG A 59 -9.11 -3.24 14.98
CA ARG A 59 -10.15 -3.47 15.99
C ARG A 59 -10.87 -2.15 16.24
N ALA A 60 -12.20 -2.20 16.33
CA ALA A 60 -13.06 -1.03 16.42
C ALA A 60 -12.88 -0.20 17.72
N ASP A 61 -12.13 -0.70 18.70
CA ASP A 61 -12.02 -0.17 20.06
C ASP A 61 -10.76 0.69 20.34
N VAL A 62 -9.85 0.85 19.38
CA VAL A 62 -8.60 1.61 19.60
C VAL A 62 -8.33 2.57 18.44
N SER A 63 -8.41 3.87 18.71
CA SER A 63 -8.19 4.96 17.74
C SER A 63 -6.73 5.09 17.26
N TRP A 64 -5.78 4.45 17.96
CA TRP A 64 -4.37 4.48 17.61
C TRP A 64 -3.68 3.22 18.15
N LYS A 65 -3.38 2.26 17.26
CA LYS A 65 -2.53 1.11 17.60
C LYS A 65 -1.24 1.20 16.79
N PRO A 66 -0.06 1.02 17.40
CA PRO A 66 1.17 0.80 16.65
C PRO A 66 0.99 -0.37 15.69
N MET A 67 1.67 -0.35 14.54
CA MET A 67 1.78 -1.54 13.70
C MET A 67 2.18 -2.74 14.55
N SER A 68 1.47 -3.86 14.39
CA SER A 68 1.89 -5.09 15.06
C SER A 68 3.21 -5.57 14.45
N GLU A 69 4.03 -6.26 15.24
CA GLU A 69 5.28 -6.82 14.76
C GLU A 69 5.06 -7.77 13.57
N GLU A 70 3.93 -8.51 13.57
CA GLU A 70 3.57 -9.36 12.43
C GLU A 70 3.27 -8.55 11.17
N MET A 71 2.62 -7.39 11.29
CA MET A 71 2.36 -6.50 10.16
C MET A 71 3.65 -5.93 9.59
N VAL A 72 4.57 -5.50 10.46
CA VAL A 72 5.88 -5.00 10.04
C VAL A 72 6.65 -6.11 9.33
N LYS A 73 6.70 -7.30 9.91
CA LYS A 73 7.37 -8.47 9.32
C LYS A 73 6.77 -8.84 7.95
N GLU A 74 5.45 -8.98 7.86
CA GLU A 74 4.76 -9.33 6.61
C GLU A 74 4.94 -8.22 5.55
N GLY A 75 4.92 -6.95 5.96
CA GLY A 75 5.18 -5.82 5.09
C GLY A 75 6.61 -5.83 4.55
N LEU A 76 7.61 -6.06 5.42
CA LEU A 76 9.01 -6.16 5.04
C LEU A 76 9.27 -7.37 4.13
N GLU A 77 8.73 -8.55 4.45
CA GLU A 77 8.82 -9.73 3.60
C GLU A 77 8.26 -9.46 2.19
N PHE A 78 7.16 -8.72 2.10
CA PHE A 78 6.58 -8.34 0.82
C PHE A 78 7.45 -7.33 0.04
N VAL A 79 8.01 -6.35 0.73
CA VAL A 79 8.86 -5.31 0.11
C VAL A 79 10.24 -5.85 -0.28
N LEU A 80 10.77 -6.85 0.42
CA LEU A 80 12.07 -7.46 0.11
C LEU A 80 12.00 -8.47 -1.05
N ASP A 81 10.80 -8.96 -1.38
CA ASP A 81 10.62 -9.87 -2.51
C ASP A 81 10.59 -9.11 -3.83
N VAL A 82 11.72 -9.14 -4.54
CA VAL A 82 11.92 -8.48 -5.85
C VAL A 82 10.87 -8.85 -6.90
N ARG A 83 10.19 -10.00 -6.76
CA ARG A 83 9.11 -10.42 -7.66
C ARG A 83 7.87 -9.55 -7.54
N ASN A 84 7.74 -8.76 -6.48
CA ASN A 84 6.64 -7.82 -6.27
C ASN A 84 6.89 -6.46 -6.95
N HIS A 85 8.10 -6.20 -7.45
CA HIS A 85 8.49 -4.89 -7.97
C HIS A 85 8.12 -4.72 -9.47
N PRO A 86 7.87 -3.47 -9.91
CA PRO A 86 7.82 -2.24 -9.11
C PRO A 86 6.61 -2.22 -8.17
N LEU A 87 6.81 -1.84 -6.91
CA LEU A 87 5.76 -1.86 -5.88
C LEU A 87 5.53 -0.48 -5.27
N MET A 88 4.29 -0.22 -4.85
CA MET A 88 3.94 1.00 -4.13
C MET A 88 3.40 0.68 -2.74
N ILE A 89 3.95 1.33 -1.73
CA ILE A 89 3.49 1.27 -0.35
C ILE A 89 2.55 2.45 -0.11
N CYS A 90 1.34 2.15 0.36
CA CYS A 90 0.30 3.12 0.64
C CYS A 90 -0.05 3.17 2.13
N ASP A 91 0.03 4.38 2.70
CA ASP A 91 -0.47 4.70 4.04
C ASP A 91 -1.34 5.96 3.98
N THR A 92 -2.49 5.98 4.65
CA THR A 92 -3.47 7.10 4.60
C THR A 92 -2.97 8.39 5.20
N THR A 93 -1.93 8.36 6.03
CA THR A 93 -1.33 9.59 6.55
C THR A 93 -0.17 10.09 5.70
N GLY A 94 0.44 9.25 4.86
CA GLY A 94 1.71 9.57 4.16
C GLY A 94 2.90 9.93 5.07
N ILE A 95 2.67 10.03 6.39
CA ILE A 95 3.53 10.68 7.37
C ILE A 95 4.04 9.68 8.41
N HIS A 96 3.30 8.61 8.75
CA HIS A 96 3.62 7.91 9.99
C HIS A 96 4.58 6.72 9.90
N LEU A 97 4.78 6.01 8.78
CA LEU A 97 5.45 4.69 8.85
C LEU A 97 6.40 4.33 7.69
N VAL A 98 7.20 5.29 7.20
CA VAL A 98 8.33 4.93 6.30
C VAL A 98 9.58 5.79 6.57
N GLY A 99 9.88 6.11 7.83
CA GLY A 99 11.02 6.95 8.15
C GLY A 99 11.50 6.90 9.59
N THR A 100 12.22 5.84 9.95
CA THR A 100 13.55 5.94 10.57
C THR A 100 14.34 4.71 10.14
#